data_AF-A0A955TS20-F1
#
_entry.id   AF-A0A955TS20-F1
#
_cell.length_a   1.000
_cell.length_b   1.000
_cell.length_c   1.000
_cell.angle_alpha   90.00
_cell.angle_beta   90.00
_cell.angle_gamma   90.00
#
_symmetry.space_group_name_H-M   'P 1'
#
loop_
_entity.id
_entity.type
_entity.pdbx_description
1 polymer ?
#
loop_
_entity_poly.entity_id
_entity_poly.type
_entity_poly.pdbx_seq_one_letter_code
_entity_poly.pdbx_strand_id
1 'polypeptide(L)'
;MDNRNVLIGAIIFVFGSFVLMIGMLLYETYKGKQELAAISAGQPAKARVLQPLPAQDFSMYKTLVGDDNREMVEIPEGPFTMGIADGDPDEGPPHPVYLKAYYIDLKEVTQADYDRFLGMTKRDKPKVPVFEDDIAKLVSSDYPVVGVTWNDAFAYCRWAGKRLPSEAEWEKAARGEG
;
A
#
# COMPACT_ATOMS: atom_id res chain seq x y z
N MET A 1 -59.22 -9.49 -33.39
CA MET A 1 -58.61 -8.17 -33.74
C MET A 1 -57.70 -7.69 -32.61
N ASP A 2 -57.20 -8.61 -31.78
CA ASP A 2 -56.76 -8.32 -30.41
C ASP A 2 -55.24 -8.18 -30.25
N ASN A 3 -54.45 -8.67 -31.22
CA ASN A 3 -52.98 -8.65 -31.13
C ASN A 3 -52.38 -7.29 -31.52
N ARG A 4 -53.11 -6.43 -32.24
CA ARG A 4 -52.60 -5.12 -32.69
C ARG A 4 -52.48 -4.13 -31.52
N ASN A 5 -53.42 -4.14 -30.59
CA ASN A 5 -53.39 -3.25 -29.44
C ASN A 5 -52.32 -3.69 -28.43
N VAL A 6 -52.11 -5.01 -28.27
CA VAL A 6 -51.02 -5.56 -27.45
C VAL A 6 -49.65 -5.25 -28.07
N LEU A 7 -49.50 -5.38 -29.38
CA LEU A 7 -48.26 -5.05 -30.09
C LEU A 7 -47.92 -3.56 -30.00
N ILE A 8 -48.92 -2.68 -30.17
CA ILE A 8 -48.73 -1.22 -30.03
C ILE A 8 -48.34 -0.87 -28.58
N GLY A 9 -48.99 -1.48 -27.58
CA GLY A 9 -48.63 -1.30 -26.17
C GLY A 9 -47.21 -1.74 -25.85
N ALA A 10 -46.77 -2.89 -26.38
CA ALA A 10 -45.40 -3.39 -26.22
C ALA A 10 -44.36 -2.47 -26.88
N ILE A 11 -44.64 -1.94 -28.08
CA ILE A 11 -43.76 -0.99 -28.77
C ILE A 11 -43.64 0.30 -27.94
N ILE A 12 -44.75 0.87 -27.47
CA ILE A 12 -44.72 2.08 -26.63
C ILE A 12 -43.93 1.85 -25.35
N PHE A 13 -44.09 0.68 -24.72
CA PHE A 13 -43.35 0.33 -23.50
C PHE A 13 -41.84 0.19 -23.76
N VAL A 14 -41.43 -0.52 -24.83
CA VAL A 14 -40.01 -0.67 -25.18
C VAL A 14 -39.38 0.67 -25.54
N PHE A 15 -40.03 1.47 -26.38
CA PHE A 15 -39.52 2.80 -26.74
C PHE A 15 -39.48 3.75 -25.54
N GLY A 16 -40.49 3.72 -24.66
CA GLY A 16 -40.49 4.49 -23.42
C GLY A 16 -39.35 4.10 -22.47
N SER A 17 -39.11 2.79 -22.30
CA SER A 17 -38.00 2.28 -21.48
C SER A 17 -36.63 2.64 -22.07
N PHE A 18 -36.50 2.62 -23.40
CA PHE A 18 -35.27 2.97 -24.09
C PHE A 18 -34.94 4.46 -23.96
N VAL A 19 -35.96 5.33 -24.08
CA VAL A 19 -35.81 6.77 -23.85
C VAL A 19 -35.45 7.06 -22.38
N LEU A 20 -36.08 6.36 -21.43
CA LEU A 20 -35.72 6.46 -20.01
C LEU A 20 -34.29 6.01 -19.73
N MET A 21 -33.85 4.89 -20.33
CA MET A 21 -32.49 4.39 -20.20
C MET A 21 -31.46 5.38 -20.77
N ILE A 22 -31.72 5.95 -21.95
CA ILE A 22 -30.83 6.99 -22.53
C ILE A 22 -30.82 8.24 -21.64
N GLY A 23 -31.97 8.68 -21.14
CA GLY A 23 -32.05 9.81 -20.22
C GLY A 23 -31.25 9.58 -18.94
N MET A 24 -31.34 8.38 -18.37
CA MET A 24 -30.55 7.99 -17.20
C MET A 24 -29.06 7.93 -17.50
N LEU A 25 -28.65 7.35 -18.65
CA LEU A 25 -27.25 7.29 -19.06
C LEU A 25 -26.66 8.70 -19.26
N LEU A 26 -27.42 9.60 -19.88
CA LEU A 26 -27.02 11.00 -20.06
C LEU A 26 -26.93 11.74 -18.73
N TYR A 27 -27.85 11.47 -17.79
CA TYR A 27 -27.80 12.01 -16.45
C TYR A 27 -26.58 11.52 -15.67
N GLU A 28 -26.27 10.22 -15.70
CA GLU A 28 -25.07 9.68 -15.07
C GLU A 28 -23.79 10.20 -15.72
N THR A 29 -23.77 10.37 -17.05
CA THR A 29 -22.64 10.97 -17.77
C THR A 29 -22.44 12.44 -17.38
N TYR A 30 -23.52 13.20 -17.25
CA TYR A 30 -23.48 14.59 -16.79
C TYR A 30 -22.98 14.70 -15.36
N LYS A 31 -23.52 13.87 -14.46
CA LYS A 31 -23.10 13.79 -13.06
C LYS A 31 -21.63 13.40 -12.95
N GLY A 32 -21.19 12.39 -13.69
CA GLY A 32 -19.80 11.95 -13.72
C GLY A 32 -18.85 13.04 -14.22
N LYS A 33 -19.23 13.83 -15.24
CA LYS A 33 -18.45 14.99 -15.68
C LYS A 33 -18.38 16.10 -14.63
N GLN A 34 -19.45 16.34 -13.87
CA GLN A 34 -19.42 17.30 -12.76
C GLN A 34 -18.53 16.83 -11.61
N GLU A 35 -18.57 15.54 -11.27
CA GLU A 35 -17.69 14.96 -10.26
C GLU A 35 -16.22 15.01 -10.70
N LEU A 36 -15.91 14.66 -11.96
CA LEU A 36 -14.59 14.83 -12.55
C LEU A 36 -14.12 16.30 -12.55
N ALA A 37 -15.02 17.24 -12.87
CA ALA A 37 -14.71 18.66 -12.82
C ALA A 37 -14.49 19.16 -11.38
N ALA A 38 -15.23 18.65 -10.39
CA ALA A 38 -15.04 19.00 -8.98
C ALA A 38 -13.71 18.42 -8.42
N ILE A 39 -13.34 17.21 -8.84
CA ILE A 39 -12.05 16.58 -8.51
C ILE A 39 -10.90 17.31 -9.20
N SER A 40 -11.04 17.64 -10.49
CA SER A 40 -10.04 18.35 -11.30
C SER A 40 -9.87 19.83 -10.92
N ALA A 41 -10.95 20.49 -10.50
CA ALA A 41 -10.92 21.85 -9.94
C ALA A 41 -10.21 21.93 -8.60
N GLY A 42 -9.71 20.79 -8.07
CA GLY A 42 -8.83 20.77 -6.93
C GLY A 42 -9.45 21.46 -5.74
N GLN A 43 -10.69 21.11 -5.37
CA GLN A 43 -11.07 21.33 -3.98
C GLN A 43 -10.01 20.61 -3.16
N PRO A 44 -9.16 21.33 -2.41
CA PRO A 44 -8.22 20.67 -1.55
C PRO A 44 -9.09 19.84 -0.63
N ALA A 45 -9.04 18.51 -0.77
CA ALA A 45 -9.53 17.60 0.25
C ALA A 45 -8.92 18.17 1.52
N LYS A 46 -9.76 18.80 2.35
CA LYS A 46 -9.34 19.68 3.44
C LYS A 46 -8.25 18.91 4.14
N ALA A 47 -6.98 19.25 3.88
CA ALA A 47 -5.90 18.34 4.20
C ALA A 47 -6.11 18.13 5.67
N ARG A 48 -6.42 16.90 6.08
CA ARG A 48 -6.55 16.62 7.49
C ARG A 48 -5.17 16.96 7.95
N VAL A 49 -5.03 18.12 8.58
CA VAL A 49 -3.79 18.52 9.23
C VAL A 49 -3.67 17.39 10.23
N LEU A 50 -2.87 16.40 9.88
CA LEU A 50 -2.45 15.38 10.81
C LEU A 50 -1.81 16.23 11.87
N GLN A 51 -2.51 16.38 12.99
CA GLN A 51 -1.90 16.98 14.14
C GLN A 51 -0.60 16.20 14.28
N PRO A 52 0.57 16.87 14.28
CA PRO A 52 1.82 16.16 14.49
C PRO A 52 1.57 15.36 15.76
N LEU A 53 1.60 14.03 15.62
CA LEU A 53 1.45 13.16 16.77
C LEU A 53 2.44 13.70 17.80
N PRO A 54 2.01 13.88 19.06
CA PRO A 54 2.94 14.32 20.10
C PRO A 54 4.18 13.46 19.93
N ALA A 55 5.34 14.09 19.79
CA ALA A 55 6.58 13.39 19.48
C ALA A 55 6.72 12.26 20.51
N GLN A 56 6.40 11.04 20.09
CA GLN A 56 6.45 9.90 20.96
C GLN A 56 7.91 9.74 21.32
N ASP A 57 8.18 9.69 22.62
CA ASP A 57 9.54 9.56 23.12
C ASP A 57 10.00 8.13 22.86
N PHE A 58 10.58 7.91 21.69
CA PHE A 58 11.15 6.63 21.28
C PHE A 58 12.56 6.42 21.83
N SER A 59 13.07 7.28 22.73
CA SER A 59 14.41 7.14 23.31
C SER A 59 14.59 5.86 24.14
N MET A 60 13.49 5.19 24.50
CA MET A 60 13.51 3.88 25.15
C MET A 60 14.08 2.78 24.25
N TYR A 61 13.95 2.91 22.92
CA TYR A 61 14.43 1.90 22.00
C TYR A 61 15.89 2.15 21.65
N LYS A 62 16.72 1.11 21.81
CA LYS A 62 18.12 1.17 21.41
C LYS A 62 18.20 1.17 19.88
N THR A 63 18.95 2.12 19.32
CA THR A 63 19.22 2.17 17.89
C THR A 63 20.65 1.78 17.57
N LEU A 64 20.87 1.30 16.35
CA LEU A 64 22.18 1.11 15.77
C LEU A 64 22.18 1.54 14.31
N VAL A 65 23.36 1.82 13.77
CA VAL A 65 23.55 2.08 12.34
C VAL A 65 24.16 0.84 11.72
N GLY A 66 23.49 0.26 10.73
CA GLY A 66 23.98 -0.90 9.98
C GLY A 66 25.13 -0.54 9.03
N ASP A 67 25.78 -1.56 8.46
CA ASP A 67 26.90 -1.40 7.52
C ASP A 67 26.52 -0.64 6.25
N ASP A 68 25.23 -0.60 5.92
CA ASP A 68 24.65 0.19 4.84
C ASP A 68 24.38 1.66 5.23
N ASN A 69 24.81 2.10 6.41
CA ASN A 69 24.55 3.42 7.00
C ASN A 69 23.06 3.70 7.29
N ARG A 70 22.24 2.65 7.45
CA ARG A 70 20.81 2.80 7.77
C ARG A 70 20.56 2.56 9.25
N GLU A 71 19.69 3.38 9.81
CA GLU A 71 19.26 3.28 11.21
C GLU A 71 18.33 2.09 11.41
N MET A 72 18.61 1.31 12.45
CA MET A 72 17.82 0.19 12.90
C MET A 72 17.41 0.40 14.35
N VAL A 73 16.25 -0.13 14.71
CA VAL A 73 15.69 -0.07 16.05
C VAL A 73 15.62 -1.47 16.66
N GLU A 74 15.95 -1.60 17.94
CA GLU A 74 15.81 -2.84 18.69
C GLU A 74 14.35 -3.09 19.03
N ILE A 75 13.86 -4.28 18.69
CA ILE A 75 12.62 -4.83 19.21
C ILE A 75 12.99 -5.75 20.38
N PRO A 76 12.57 -5.43 21.63
CA PRO A 76 12.95 -6.22 22.79
C PRO A 76 12.50 -7.68 22.71
N GLU A 77 13.24 -8.56 23.40
CA GLU A 77 12.83 -9.94 23.52
C GLU A 77 11.53 -10.07 24.34
N GLY A 78 10.73 -11.08 24.04
CA GLY A 78 9.53 -11.37 24.83
C GLY A 78 8.42 -12.01 24.03
N PRO A 79 7.39 -12.50 24.73
CA PRO A 79 6.19 -13.02 24.12
C PRO A 79 5.35 -11.89 23.50
N PHE A 80 4.66 -12.17 22.40
CA PHE A 80 3.58 -11.35 21.88
C PHE A 80 2.49 -12.25 21.30
N THR A 81 1.29 -11.69 21.13
CA THR A 81 0.19 -12.38 20.45
C THR A 81 0.27 -12.08 18.97
N MET A 82 0.60 -13.09 18.15
CA MET A 82 0.61 -13.01 16.69
C MET A 82 -0.77 -13.34 16.15
N GLY A 83 -1.21 -12.63 15.12
CA GLY A 83 -2.49 -12.83 14.46
C GLY A 83 -3.67 -12.15 15.16
N ILE A 84 -4.85 -12.26 14.55
CA ILE A 84 -6.09 -11.64 15.00
C ILE A 84 -7.27 -12.64 14.94
N ALA A 85 -8.23 -12.49 15.83
CA ALA A 85 -9.37 -13.40 15.95
C ALA A 85 -10.39 -13.24 14.80
N ASP A 86 -10.67 -11.98 14.42
CA ASP A 86 -11.72 -11.61 13.47
C ASP A 86 -11.13 -11.10 12.14
N GLY A 87 -9.97 -11.62 11.74
CA GLY A 87 -9.30 -11.30 10.47
C GLY A 87 -9.62 -12.28 9.35
N ASP A 88 -8.86 -12.16 8.25
CA ASP A 88 -8.94 -13.14 7.16
C ASP A 88 -8.45 -14.53 7.63
N PRO A 89 -8.86 -15.63 6.96
CA PRO A 89 -8.56 -17.00 7.44
C PRO A 89 -7.07 -17.32 7.63
N ASP A 90 -6.18 -16.59 6.95
CA ASP A 90 -4.72 -16.70 7.04
C ASP A 90 -4.09 -15.76 8.08
N GLU A 91 -4.86 -14.88 8.73
CA GLU A 91 -4.40 -13.96 9.77
C GLU A 91 -4.61 -14.48 11.20
N GLY A 92 -5.25 -15.64 11.37
CA GLY A 92 -5.61 -16.21 12.67
C GLY A 92 -5.32 -17.71 12.80
N PRO A 93 -5.65 -18.32 13.95
CA PRO A 93 -6.11 -17.67 15.18
C PRO A 93 -4.97 -16.95 15.93
N PRO A 94 -5.29 -16.00 16.82
CA PRO A 94 -4.28 -15.34 17.65
C PRO A 94 -3.59 -16.37 18.55
N HIS A 95 -2.26 -16.38 18.55
CA HIS A 95 -1.48 -17.34 19.32
C HIS A 95 -0.19 -16.71 19.89
N PRO A 96 0.30 -17.18 21.05
CA PRO A 96 1.50 -16.63 21.65
C PRO A 96 2.75 -17.07 20.89
N VAL A 97 3.58 -16.12 20.50
CA VAL A 97 4.90 -16.34 19.89
C VAL A 97 5.96 -15.65 20.74
N TYR A 98 7.07 -16.34 21.01
CA TYR A 98 8.21 -15.76 21.71
C TYR A 98 9.33 -15.44 20.72
N LEU A 99 9.77 -14.19 20.73
CA LEU A 99 10.91 -13.73 19.91
C LEU A 99 12.04 -13.27 20.81
N LYS A 100 13.27 -13.61 20.42
CA LYS A 100 14.48 -12.98 20.96
C LYS A 100 14.56 -11.53 20.52
N ALA A 101 15.41 -10.73 21.16
CA ALA A 101 15.64 -9.36 20.73
C ALA A 101 16.30 -9.36 19.34
N TYR A 102 15.87 -8.45 18.47
CA TYR A 102 16.42 -8.26 17.13
C TYR A 102 16.35 -6.79 16.74
N TYR A 103 17.13 -6.43 15.73
CA TYR A 103 17.06 -5.11 15.12
C TYR A 103 16.31 -5.20 13.79
N ILE A 104 15.49 -4.21 13.50
CA ILE A 104 14.84 -4.02 12.21
C ILE A 104 15.08 -2.59 11.72
N ASP A 105 15.21 -2.39 10.40
CA ASP A 105 15.36 -1.05 9.84
C ASP A 105 14.17 -0.18 10.23
N LEU A 106 14.43 1.08 10.64
CA LEU A 106 13.39 2.02 11.04
C LEU A 106 12.49 2.45 9.86
N LYS A 107 13.02 2.38 8.63
CA LYS A 107 12.35 2.77 7.39
C LYS A 107 12.56 1.69 6.34
N GLU A 108 11.76 1.69 5.30
CA GLU A 108 11.98 0.85 4.12
C GLU A 108 13.22 1.30 3.34
N VAL A 109 13.83 0.36 2.61
CA VAL A 109 15.01 0.62 1.76
C VAL A 109 14.67 1.66 0.70
N THR A 110 15.43 2.74 0.62
CA THR A 110 15.15 3.81 -0.35
C THR A 110 15.68 3.46 -1.74
N GLN A 111 15.19 4.15 -2.77
CA GLN A 111 15.73 4.07 -4.13
C GLN A 111 17.24 4.37 -4.16
N ALA A 112 17.71 5.39 -3.42
CA ALA A 112 19.12 5.74 -3.34
C ALA A 112 19.98 4.65 -2.69
N ASP A 113 19.49 4.03 -1.62
CA ASP A 113 20.20 2.94 -0.95
C ASP A 113 20.31 1.71 -1.84
N TYR A 114 19.22 1.38 -2.53
CA TYR A 114 19.20 0.27 -3.45
C TYR A 114 20.09 0.52 -4.69
N ASP A 115 20.14 1.76 -5.20
CA ASP A 115 21.04 2.13 -6.30
C ASP A 115 22.53 1.97 -5.91
N ARG A 116 22.90 2.19 -4.64
CA ARG A 116 24.27 1.87 -4.14
C ARG A 116 24.56 0.37 -4.24
N PHE A 117 23.62 -0.47 -3.83
CA PHE A 117 23.72 -1.92 -3.95
C PHE A 117 23.89 -2.36 -5.40
N LEU A 118 23.09 -1.81 -6.32
CA LEU A 118 23.19 -2.11 -7.76
C LEU A 118 24.55 -1.69 -8.33
N GLY A 119 25.05 -0.52 -7.94
CA GLY A 119 26.37 -0.02 -8.37
C GLY A 119 27.53 -0.94 -7.98
N MET A 120 27.45 -1.58 -6.80
CA MET A 120 28.50 -2.51 -6.32
C MET A 120 28.35 -3.93 -6.88
N THR A 121 27.13 -4.39 -7.11
CA THR A 121 26.85 -5.77 -7.53
C THR A 121 26.65 -5.94 -9.03
N LYS A 122 26.53 -4.84 -9.77
CA LYS A 122 26.24 -4.80 -11.23
C LYS A 122 24.96 -5.55 -11.62
N ARG A 123 23.96 -5.58 -10.72
CA ARG A 123 22.62 -6.13 -11.00
C ARG A 123 21.79 -5.12 -11.78
N ASP A 124 20.77 -5.62 -12.47
CA ASP A 124 19.81 -4.79 -13.19
C ASP A 124 18.85 -4.08 -12.22
N LYS A 125 18.38 -2.89 -12.63
CA LYS A 125 17.33 -2.19 -11.89
C LYS A 125 16.02 -2.99 -11.92
N PRO A 126 15.27 -3.01 -10.80
CA PRO A 126 13.99 -3.68 -10.73
C PRO A 126 13.02 -3.09 -11.75
N LYS A 127 12.23 -3.96 -12.37
CA LYS A 127 11.16 -3.54 -13.27
C LYS A 127 9.94 -3.24 -12.43
N VAL A 128 9.55 -1.98 -12.35
CA VAL A 128 8.29 -1.60 -11.69
C VAL A 128 7.16 -1.90 -12.68
N PRO A 129 6.25 -2.85 -12.39
CA PRO A 129 5.08 -3.06 -13.22
C PRO A 129 4.10 -1.92 -12.94
N VAL A 130 4.06 -0.91 -13.81
CA VAL A 130 3.25 0.29 -13.56
C VAL A 130 2.02 0.33 -14.45
N PHE A 131 0.88 0.62 -13.85
CA PHE A 131 -0.32 1.17 -14.50
C PHE A 131 -0.31 2.71 -14.47
N GLU A 132 0.86 3.34 -14.30
CA GLU A 132 1.04 4.80 -14.25
C GLU A 132 1.89 5.23 -15.44
N ASP A 133 1.43 6.25 -16.16
CA ASP A 133 2.11 6.76 -17.36
C ASP A 133 3.43 7.48 -17.02
N ASP A 134 3.56 7.98 -15.78
CA ASP A 134 4.74 8.69 -15.28
C ASP A 134 5.37 8.00 -14.07
N ILE A 135 6.39 7.18 -14.33
CA ILE A 135 7.16 6.44 -13.33
C ILE A 135 7.86 7.37 -12.33
N ALA A 136 8.20 8.61 -12.73
CA ALA A 136 8.93 9.56 -11.87
C ALA A 136 8.21 9.85 -10.56
N LYS A 137 6.87 9.70 -10.52
CA LYS A 137 6.05 9.84 -9.32
C LYS A 137 6.32 8.77 -8.25
N LEU A 138 6.87 7.62 -8.64
CA LEU A 138 7.12 6.47 -7.76
C LEU A 138 8.61 6.23 -7.47
N VAL A 139 9.52 6.88 -8.20
CA VAL A 139 10.97 6.58 -8.16
C VAL A 139 11.83 7.76 -7.71
N SER A 140 11.37 8.51 -6.71
CA SER A 140 12.21 9.53 -6.05
C SER A 140 13.29 8.90 -5.18
N SER A 141 14.45 9.55 -5.06
CA SER A 141 15.63 9.10 -4.30
C SER A 141 15.28 8.60 -2.89
N ASP A 142 14.44 9.35 -2.18
CA ASP A 142 14.13 9.10 -0.77
C ASP A 142 12.89 8.20 -0.57
N TYR A 143 12.27 7.76 -1.67
CA TYR A 143 11.11 6.88 -1.61
C TYR A 143 11.54 5.42 -1.45
N PRO A 144 10.69 4.57 -0.84
CA PRO A 144 10.92 3.14 -0.81
C PRO A 144 11.15 2.58 -2.23
N VAL A 145 12.11 1.68 -2.35
CA VAL A 145 12.34 0.95 -3.60
C VAL A 145 11.16 -0.01 -3.85
N VAL A 146 10.68 -0.05 -5.09
CA VAL A 146 9.53 -0.86 -5.52
C VAL A 146 9.89 -1.74 -6.72
N GLY A 147 9.07 -2.77 -6.98
CA GLY A 147 9.32 -3.73 -8.06
C GLY A 147 10.47 -4.71 -7.78
N VAL A 148 10.89 -4.81 -6.52
CA VAL A 148 11.97 -5.71 -6.08
C VAL A 148 11.41 -7.11 -5.85
N THR A 149 12.08 -8.13 -6.40
CA THR A 149 11.70 -9.53 -6.15
C THR A 149 12.14 -9.97 -4.76
N TRP A 150 11.52 -11.00 -4.19
CA TRP A 150 11.98 -11.56 -2.91
C TRP A 150 13.46 -11.94 -2.93
N ASN A 151 13.96 -12.52 -4.03
CA ASN A 151 15.37 -12.90 -4.19
C ASN A 151 16.30 -11.69 -4.19
N ASP A 152 15.88 -10.58 -4.78
CA ASP A 152 16.67 -9.34 -4.78
C ASP A 152 16.66 -8.66 -3.42
N ALA A 153 15.52 -8.66 -2.72
CA ALA A 153 15.43 -8.17 -1.35
C ALA A 153 16.33 -9.00 -0.41
N PHE A 154 16.31 -10.33 -0.56
CA PHE A 154 17.22 -11.22 0.16
C PHE A 154 18.69 -10.93 -0.16
N ALA A 155 19.04 -10.74 -1.44
CA ALA A 155 20.39 -10.39 -1.86
C ALA A 155 20.86 -9.04 -1.30
N TYR A 156 19.97 -8.03 -1.29
CA TYR A 156 20.25 -6.72 -0.69
C TYR A 156 20.57 -6.86 0.80
N CYS A 157 19.72 -7.57 1.56
CA CYS A 157 19.96 -7.79 2.99
C CYS A 157 21.32 -8.47 3.22
N ARG A 158 21.64 -9.50 2.44
CA ARG A 158 22.93 -10.21 2.54
C ARG A 158 24.12 -9.30 2.23
N TRP A 159 24.01 -8.44 1.22
CA TRP A 159 25.04 -7.45 0.90
C TRP A 159 25.22 -6.42 2.01
N ALA A 160 24.13 -5.99 2.64
CA ALA A 160 24.12 -5.05 3.75
C ALA A 160 24.52 -5.67 5.12
N GLY A 161 24.92 -6.94 5.16
CA GLY A 161 25.23 -7.64 6.42
C GLY A 161 24.00 -7.98 7.29
N LYS A 162 22.81 -7.91 6.71
CA LYS A 162 21.49 -8.09 7.36
C LYS A 162 20.78 -9.36 6.86
N ARG A 163 19.51 -9.52 7.27
CA ARG A 163 18.57 -10.54 6.79
C ARG A 163 17.17 -9.96 6.66
N LEU A 164 16.29 -10.66 5.96
CA LEU A 164 14.85 -10.37 6.01
C LEU A 164 14.28 -10.75 7.40
N PRO A 165 13.29 -9.99 7.91
CA PRO A 165 12.54 -10.39 9.09
C PRO A 165 11.66 -11.60 8.77
N SER A 166 11.36 -12.41 9.79
CA SER A 166 10.22 -13.33 9.72
C SER A 166 8.90 -12.57 9.81
N GLU A 167 7.80 -13.19 9.42
CA GLU A 167 6.47 -12.58 9.55
C GLU A 167 6.15 -12.20 10.99
N ALA A 168 6.46 -13.08 11.95
CA ALA A 168 6.27 -12.80 13.37
C ALA A 168 7.11 -11.60 13.86
N GLU A 169 8.35 -11.48 13.39
CA GLU A 169 9.20 -10.32 13.70
C GLU A 169 8.66 -9.03 13.07
N TRP A 170 8.10 -9.12 11.87
CA TRP A 170 7.50 -7.97 11.22
C TRP A 170 6.22 -7.52 11.95
N GLU A 171 5.34 -8.45 12.31
CA GLU A 171 4.10 -8.14 13.05
C GLU A 171 4.40 -7.57 14.43
N LYS A 172 5.33 -8.16 15.19
CA LYS A 172 5.71 -7.65 16.52
C LYS A 172 6.26 -6.22 16.43
N ALA A 173 7.08 -5.93 15.43
CA ALA A 173 7.60 -4.58 15.22
C ALA A 173 6.48 -3.58 14.85
N ALA A 174 5.54 -3.99 13.98
CA ALA A 174 4.46 -3.14 13.51
C ALA A 174 3.38 -2.87 14.58
N ARG A 175 3.10 -3.85 15.47
CA ARG A 175 2.16 -3.69 16.58
C ARG A 175 2.63 -2.67 17.62
N GLY A 176 3.95 -2.56 17.81
CA GLY A 176 4.55 -1.80 18.90
C GLY A 176 4.33 -2.43 20.27
N GLU A 177 4.91 -1.82 21.30
CA GLU A 177 4.55 -2.08 22.69
C GLU A 177 3.23 -1.34 22.94
N GLY A 178 2.14 -2.10 23.11
CA GLY A 178 0.77 -1.57 23.22
C GLY A 178 0.56 -0.55 24.33
#